data_AF-A0A0W8E470-F1
#
_entry.id   AF-A0A0W8E470-F1
#
_cell.length_a   1.000
_cell.length_b   1.000
_cell.length_c   1.000
_cell.angle_alpha   90.00
_cell.angle_beta   90.00
_cell.angle_gamma   90.00
#
_symmetry.space_group_name_H-M   'P 1'
#
loop_
_entity.id
_entity.type
_entity.pdbx_description
1 polymer ?
#
loop_
_entity_poly.entity_id
_entity_poly.type
_entity_poly.pdbx_seq_one_letter_code
_entity_poly.pdbx_strand_id
1 'polypeptide(L)'
;MESLDRINSKLFATVNGLVPIQELRSLRNYFNKLNYWEAAGYIESSGMELIHFYFKRDDPLACFCYYRDLVFIDIPIFTREALESFQILDLIKFEEGRMENCLSRGDFKTLFYIVDKRIALLAYEKLFNHIPDQDKYETFWFVYSRCGLGLDDFPEEYIRKIMAYRNGPLDLPGDDEYVTIYRGQGEAASPPAQIEHSWTLDINTAIRYAVQSTGEGQVYKALIRKRDAAAYIKRKNEKEIVVFPSLLKDVVPVTLLSLADLKPDLRLDIMDRYDYYEKQLKTEYFYRPEGIHGIMHTRRVLLLNLIISCLQGYQERFINILCTAALYHDIGRINDNFDPQHGIESYRKARQLGLINLEQPDHAILKYIIENHCISDKLAREHLDKYNLNDRGESKFLFDTFKDADGLDRVRINDLDIRQLRTDYGRKLLLVARQLHNDFDLFFRQKE
;
A
#
# COMPACT_ATOMS: atom_id res chain seq x y z
N MET A 1 -34.64 -1.60 -12.67
CA MET A 1 -33.29 -2.13 -12.40
C MET A 1 -33.43 -3.62 -12.53
N GLU A 2 -32.73 -4.30 -13.44
CA GLU A 2 -32.45 -5.70 -13.15
C GLU A 2 -31.59 -5.65 -11.88
N SER A 3 -32.22 -5.98 -10.76
CA SER A 3 -31.56 -5.98 -9.47
C SER A 3 -30.43 -6.97 -9.52
N LEU A 4 -29.29 -6.64 -8.91
CA LEU A 4 -28.26 -7.63 -8.62
C LEU A 4 -28.92 -8.86 -7.97
N ASP A 5 -28.49 -10.07 -8.36
CA ASP A 5 -29.06 -11.30 -7.81
C ASP A 5 -28.84 -11.30 -6.28
N ARG A 6 -29.93 -11.03 -5.55
CA ARG A 6 -29.87 -10.89 -4.10
C ARG A 6 -29.67 -12.22 -3.39
N ILE A 7 -29.99 -13.33 -4.04
CA ILE A 7 -30.06 -14.64 -3.40
C ILE A 7 -28.75 -15.39 -3.61
N ASN A 8 -28.23 -15.42 -4.84
CA ASN A 8 -27.07 -16.25 -5.18
C ASN A 8 -25.75 -15.47 -5.27
N SER A 9 -25.77 -14.14 -5.20
CA SER A 9 -24.54 -13.34 -5.29
C SER A 9 -23.75 -13.32 -3.99
N LYS A 10 -22.42 -13.45 -4.12
CA LYS A 10 -21.47 -13.24 -3.01
C LYS A 10 -21.55 -11.82 -2.43
N LEU A 11 -22.02 -10.86 -3.23
CA LEU A 11 -22.23 -9.47 -2.81
C LEU A 11 -23.10 -9.32 -1.56
N PHE A 12 -23.99 -10.29 -1.31
CA PHE A 12 -24.96 -10.25 -0.22
C PHE A 12 -24.83 -11.44 0.74
N ALA A 13 -23.71 -12.17 0.67
CA ALA A 13 -23.47 -13.38 1.44
C ALA A 13 -23.65 -13.16 2.96
N THR A 14 -23.24 -12.00 3.49
CA THR A 14 -23.40 -11.68 4.91
C THR A 14 -24.86 -11.72 5.35
N VAL A 15 -25.76 -11.06 4.59
CA VAL A 15 -27.18 -11.01 4.95
C VAL A 15 -27.87 -12.33 4.64
N ASN A 16 -27.53 -12.98 3.53
CA ASN A 16 -28.10 -14.28 3.15
C ASN A 16 -27.71 -15.41 4.11
N GLY A 17 -26.58 -15.28 4.82
CA GLY A 17 -26.10 -16.23 5.81
C GLY A 17 -26.71 -16.05 7.21
N LEU A 18 -27.52 -15.02 7.44
CA LEU A 18 -28.12 -14.75 8.74
C LEU A 18 -29.20 -15.78 9.10
N VAL A 19 -29.09 -16.34 10.30
CA VAL A 19 -30.10 -17.25 10.85
C VAL A 19 -30.97 -16.48 11.84
N PRO A 20 -32.30 -16.42 11.67
CA PRO A 20 -33.20 -15.78 12.65
C PRO A 20 -32.95 -16.31 14.06
N ILE A 21 -32.85 -15.42 15.05
CA ILE A 21 -32.51 -15.82 16.43
C ILE A 21 -33.52 -16.81 17.02
N GLN A 22 -34.78 -16.78 16.53
CA GLN A 22 -35.86 -17.67 16.91
C GLN A 22 -35.55 -19.14 16.62
N GLU A 23 -34.72 -19.42 15.61
CA GLU A 23 -34.32 -20.81 15.31
C GLU A 23 -33.43 -21.40 16.41
N LEU A 24 -32.81 -20.57 17.25
CA LEU A 24 -31.95 -21.01 18.34
C LEU A 24 -32.69 -21.25 19.67
N ARG A 25 -34.04 -21.14 19.70
CA ARG A 25 -34.88 -21.34 20.90
C ARG A 25 -34.62 -22.65 21.66
N SER A 26 -34.25 -23.71 20.94
CA SER A 26 -33.99 -25.04 21.50
C SER A 26 -32.56 -25.20 22.04
N LEU A 27 -31.64 -24.30 21.69
CA LEU A 27 -30.25 -24.32 22.17
C LEU A 27 -30.18 -23.70 23.56
N ARG A 28 -30.02 -24.56 24.58
CA ARG A 28 -29.99 -24.12 25.98
C ARG A 28 -28.74 -23.35 26.36
N ASN A 29 -27.60 -23.61 25.72
CA ASN A 29 -26.35 -22.90 25.96
C ASN A 29 -25.41 -23.07 24.76
N TYR A 30 -25.10 -21.97 24.07
CA TYR A 30 -24.09 -21.94 23.01
C TYR A 30 -22.82 -21.27 23.55
N PHE A 31 -21.86 -22.05 24.05
CA PHE A 31 -20.57 -21.59 24.59
C PHE A 31 -20.66 -20.42 25.61
N ASN A 32 -21.69 -20.40 26.47
CA ASN A 32 -22.00 -19.31 27.41
C ASN A 32 -22.29 -17.96 26.74
N LYS A 33 -22.54 -17.95 25.42
CA LYS A 33 -22.86 -16.75 24.64
C LYS A 33 -24.34 -16.58 24.35
N LEU A 34 -25.20 -17.53 24.72
CA LEU A 34 -26.64 -17.52 24.43
C LEU A 34 -27.47 -17.87 25.65
N ASN A 35 -28.37 -16.96 26.02
CA ASN A 35 -29.54 -17.26 26.84
C ASN A 35 -30.77 -16.66 26.14
N TYR A 36 -31.38 -17.46 25.25
CA TYR A 36 -32.45 -17.00 24.36
C TYR A 36 -33.61 -16.36 25.12
N TRP A 37 -34.15 -17.03 26.14
CA TRP A 37 -35.41 -16.63 26.77
C TRP A 37 -35.28 -15.33 27.57
N GLU A 38 -34.18 -15.15 28.31
CA GLU A 38 -33.93 -13.91 29.05
C GLU A 38 -33.67 -12.73 28.11
N ALA A 39 -32.84 -12.92 27.09
CA ALA A 39 -32.55 -11.89 26.10
C ALA A 39 -33.82 -11.51 25.31
N ALA A 40 -34.61 -12.50 24.88
CA ALA A 40 -35.87 -12.28 24.18
C ALA A 40 -36.85 -11.44 25.01
N GLY A 41 -37.08 -11.83 26.27
CA GLY A 41 -37.97 -11.10 27.16
C GLY A 41 -37.51 -9.66 27.39
N TYR A 42 -36.19 -9.44 27.53
CA TYR A 42 -35.62 -8.09 27.66
C TYR A 42 -35.87 -7.24 26.40
N ILE A 43 -35.59 -7.77 25.21
CA ILE A 43 -35.81 -7.10 23.92
C ILE A 43 -37.30 -6.74 23.73
N GLU A 44 -38.21 -7.70 23.93
CA GLU A 44 -39.66 -7.48 23.76
C GLU A 44 -40.18 -6.45 24.77
N SER A 45 -39.71 -6.49 26.02
CA SER A 45 -40.08 -5.52 27.05
C SER A 45 -39.67 -4.08 26.70
N SER A 46 -38.68 -3.91 25.83
CA SER A 46 -38.22 -2.60 25.34
C SER A 46 -39.01 -2.07 24.13
N GLY A 47 -39.95 -2.86 23.61
CA GLY A 47 -40.75 -2.55 22.42
C GLY A 47 -40.06 -2.91 21.10
N MET A 48 -38.93 -3.63 21.13
CA MET A 48 -38.23 -4.09 19.92
C MET A 48 -38.70 -5.47 19.48
N GLU A 49 -38.70 -5.71 18.17
CA GLU A 49 -39.12 -6.99 17.59
C GLU A 49 -37.94 -7.94 17.41
N LEU A 50 -38.07 -9.17 17.93
CA LEU A 50 -37.02 -10.18 17.82
C LEU A 50 -36.68 -10.59 16.38
N ILE A 51 -37.57 -10.33 15.42
CA ILE A 51 -37.39 -10.71 14.01
C ILE A 51 -36.17 -10.04 13.36
N HIS A 52 -35.64 -8.98 13.98
CA HIS A 52 -34.47 -8.24 13.50
C HIS A 52 -33.16 -8.68 14.15
N PHE A 53 -33.18 -9.73 14.98
CA PHE A 53 -32.00 -10.29 15.62
C PHE A 53 -31.65 -11.64 14.98
N TYR A 54 -30.36 -11.83 14.74
CA TYR A 54 -29.84 -12.97 13.98
C TYR A 54 -28.59 -13.55 14.60
N PHE A 55 -28.36 -14.82 14.31
CA PHE A 55 -27.11 -15.52 14.53
C PHE A 55 -26.27 -15.55 13.25
N LYS A 56 -24.96 -15.30 13.40
CA LYS A 56 -23.95 -15.27 12.36
C LYS A 56 -23.03 -16.48 12.52
N ARG A 57 -22.91 -17.28 11.46
CA ARG A 57 -22.08 -18.51 11.47
C ARG A 57 -20.60 -18.24 11.20
N ASP A 58 -20.29 -17.10 10.61
CA ASP A 58 -19.00 -16.74 10.02
C ASP A 58 -18.09 -15.91 10.95
N ASP A 59 -18.58 -15.50 12.12
CA ASP A 59 -17.83 -14.69 13.07
C ASP A 59 -17.93 -15.25 14.51
N PRO A 60 -16.90 -15.98 14.99
CA PRO A 60 -16.91 -16.55 16.33
C PRO A 60 -16.71 -15.51 17.44
N LEU A 61 -16.27 -14.27 17.13
CA LEU A 61 -16.09 -13.20 18.10
C LEU A 61 -17.36 -12.36 18.27
N ALA A 62 -18.14 -12.20 17.20
CA ALA A 62 -19.48 -11.65 17.25
C ALA A 62 -20.49 -12.60 16.61
N CYS A 63 -20.98 -13.57 17.37
CA CYS A 63 -21.85 -14.62 16.81
C CYS A 63 -23.31 -14.18 16.58
N PHE A 64 -23.68 -12.98 17.03
CA PHE A 64 -25.04 -12.45 16.87
C PHE A 64 -24.99 -11.06 16.25
N CYS A 65 -26.12 -10.62 15.71
CA CYS A 65 -26.28 -9.25 15.25
C CYS A 65 -27.73 -8.80 15.31
N TYR A 66 -27.90 -7.48 15.32
CA TYR A 66 -29.13 -6.83 14.90
C TYR A 66 -28.96 -6.40 13.44
N TYR A 67 -29.96 -6.70 12.61
CA TYR A 67 -30.03 -6.19 11.24
C TYR A 67 -31.46 -5.77 10.90
N ARG A 68 -31.62 -4.49 10.55
CA ARG A 68 -32.86 -3.94 10.01
C ARG A 68 -32.54 -2.81 9.06
N ASP A 69 -32.98 -2.96 7.81
CA ASP A 69 -32.81 -1.97 6.74
C ASP A 69 -31.36 -1.48 6.55
N LEU A 70 -31.01 -0.33 7.13
CA LEU A 70 -29.72 0.34 6.99
C LEU A 70 -28.81 0.19 8.22
N VAL A 71 -29.27 -0.52 9.25
CA VAL A 71 -28.54 -0.69 10.51
C VAL A 71 -28.11 -2.15 10.65
N PHE A 72 -26.81 -2.36 10.87
CA PHE A 72 -26.21 -3.65 11.17
C PHE A 72 -25.29 -3.49 12.37
N ILE A 73 -25.59 -4.17 13.48
CA ILE A 73 -24.85 -4.05 14.74
C ILE A 73 -24.44 -5.43 15.21
N ASP A 74 -23.15 -5.61 15.45
CA ASP A 74 -22.60 -6.86 16.00
C ASP A 74 -22.93 -6.99 17.48
N ILE A 75 -23.34 -8.20 17.88
CA ILE A 75 -23.68 -8.56 19.25
C ILE A 75 -22.78 -9.74 19.65
N PRO A 76 -21.76 -9.52 20.50
CA PRO A 76 -20.83 -10.58 20.88
C PRO A 76 -21.46 -11.73 21.67
N ILE A 77 -22.42 -11.39 22.54
CA ILE A 77 -23.07 -12.29 23.49
C ILE A 77 -24.56 -11.94 23.54
N PHE A 78 -25.41 -12.94 23.33
CA PHE A 78 -26.87 -12.82 23.34
C PHE A 78 -27.45 -13.30 24.67
N THR A 79 -27.18 -12.53 25.73
CA THR A 79 -27.76 -12.68 27.06
C THR A 79 -28.32 -11.34 27.51
N ARG A 80 -29.29 -11.34 28.43
CA ARG A 80 -29.84 -10.09 28.98
C ARG A 80 -28.74 -9.20 29.58
N GLU A 81 -27.88 -9.78 30.43
CA GLU A 81 -26.78 -9.07 31.09
C GLU A 81 -25.84 -8.38 30.08
N ALA A 82 -25.48 -9.06 28.99
CA ALA A 82 -24.61 -8.49 27.96
C ALA A 82 -25.32 -7.38 27.17
N LEU A 83 -26.58 -7.59 26.77
CA LEU A 83 -27.36 -6.58 26.05
C LEU A 83 -27.51 -5.29 26.88
N GLU A 84 -27.73 -5.41 28.19
CA GLU A 84 -27.80 -4.29 29.13
C GLU A 84 -26.42 -3.62 29.31
N SER A 85 -25.37 -4.40 29.61
CA SER A 85 -24.03 -3.87 29.91
C SER A 85 -23.39 -3.15 28.73
N PHE A 86 -23.60 -3.66 27.50
CA PHE A 86 -23.14 -3.02 26.27
C PHE A 86 -24.14 -2.02 25.68
N GLN A 87 -25.28 -1.78 26.34
CA GLN A 87 -26.33 -0.83 25.92
C GLN A 87 -26.78 -1.06 24.46
N ILE A 88 -26.91 -2.32 24.06
CA ILE A 88 -27.14 -2.69 22.65
C ILE A 88 -28.44 -2.09 22.11
N LEU A 89 -29.51 -2.08 22.92
CA LEU A 89 -30.81 -1.55 22.47
C LEU A 89 -30.79 -0.02 22.30
N ASP A 90 -30.03 0.69 23.12
CA ASP A 90 -29.85 2.15 22.97
C ASP A 90 -28.96 2.47 21.76
N LEU A 91 -27.93 1.66 21.52
CA LEU A 91 -27.11 1.76 20.31
C LEU A 91 -27.93 1.52 19.04
N ILE A 92 -28.83 0.54 19.03
CA ILE A 92 -29.76 0.30 17.90
C ILE A 92 -30.60 1.55 17.63
N LYS A 93 -31.28 2.09 18.64
CA LYS A 93 -32.12 3.30 18.50
C LYS A 93 -31.30 4.49 18.01
N PHE A 94 -30.09 4.65 18.52
CA PHE A 94 -29.19 5.72 18.13
C PHE A 94 -28.79 5.61 16.66
N GLU A 95 -28.37 4.43 16.20
CA GLU A 95 -27.99 4.23 14.80
C GLU A 95 -29.19 4.35 13.85
N GLU A 96 -30.36 3.84 14.22
CA GLU A 96 -31.61 4.04 13.44
C GLU A 96 -31.92 5.54 13.28
N GLY A 97 -31.91 6.29 14.38
CA GLY A 97 -32.14 7.74 14.36
C GLY A 97 -31.09 8.49 13.53
N ARG A 98 -29.83 8.04 13.51
CA ARG A 98 -28.78 8.61 12.64
C ARG A 98 -29.08 8.37 11.16
N MET A 99 -29.50 7.15 10.79
CA MET A 99 -29.85 6.83 9.40
C MET A 99 -31.07 7.65 8.95
N GLU A 100 -32.11 7.71 9.77
CA GLU A 100 -33.32 8.52 9.51
C GLU A 100 -33.01 10.01 9.38
N ASN A 101 -32.12 10.55 10.22
CA ASN A 101 -31.70 11.94 10.11
C ASN A 101 -30.99 12.22 8.76
N CYS A 102 -30.13 11.31 8.31
CA CYS A 102 -29.48 11.46 7.00
C CYS A 102 -30.51 11.38 5.86
N LEU A 103 -31.43 10.40 5.91
CA LEU A 103 -32.46 10.22 4.90
C LEU A 103 -33.40 11.44 4.80
N SER A 104 -33.90 11.95 5.93
CA SER A 104 -34.79 13.12 5.97
C SER A 104 -34.15 14.40 5.43
N ARG A 105 -32.82 14.49 5.50
CA ARG A 105 -32.04 15.62 4.95
C ARG A 105 -31.53 15.39 3.53
N GLY A 106 -31.70 14.20 2.98
CA GLY A 106 -31.08 13.80 1.72
C GLY A 106 -29.54 13.75 1.77
N ASP A 107 -28.93 13.62 2.95
CA ASP A 107 -27.48 13.56 3.14
C ASP A 107 -26.94 12.14 2.90
N PHE A 108 -26.97 11.73 1.62
CA PHE A 108 -26.47 10.41 1.22
C PHE A 108 -24.97 10.25 1.43
N LYS A 109 -24.20 11.34 1.35
CA LYS A 109 -22.76 11.31 1.56
C LYS A 109 -22.44 10.86 2.98
N THR A 110 -23.06 11.49 3.99
CA THR A 110 -22.89 11.08 5.38
C THR A 110 -23.47 9.69 5.61
N LEU A 111 -24.67 9.40 5.06
CA LEU A 111 -25.32 8.08 5.18
C LEU A 111 -24.39 6.94 4.76
N PHE A 112 -23.84 7.00 3.53
CA PHE A 112 -22.98 5.94 3.02
C PHE A 112 -21.61 5.91 3.71
N TYR A 113 -21.17 7.00 4.33
CA TYR A 113 -19.99 7.00 5.20
C TYR A 113 -20.23 6.18 6.47
N ILE A 114 -21.41 6.27 7.08
CA ILE A 114 -21.71 5.67 8.39
C ILE A 114 -22.34 4.27 8.32
N VAL A 115 -23.04 3.95 7.22
CA VAL A 115 -23.65 2.61 7.03
C VAL A 115 -22.58 1.53 7.13
N ASP A 116 -22.90 0.35 7.68
CA ASP A 116 -21.92 -0.72 7.80
C ASP A 116 -21.51 -1.24 6.42
N LYS A 117 -20.20 -1.48 6.21
CA LYS A 117 -19.65 -1.91 4.91
C LYS A 117 -20.29 -3.21 4.41
N ARG A 118 -20.73 -4.11 5.31
CA ARG A 118 -21.33 -5.40 4.97
C ARG A 118 -22.70 -5.27 4.29
N ILE A 119 -23.39 -4.15 4.52
CA ILE A 119 -24.72 -3.87 3.95
C ILE A 119 -24.74 -2.64 3.05
N ALA A 120 -23.60 -1.97 2.85
CA ALA A 120 -23.55 -0.69 2.13
C ALA A 120 -24.01 -0.80 0.67
N LEU A 121 -23.71 -1.92 -0.01
CA LEU A 121 -24.21 -2.14 -1.37
C LEU A 121 -25.73 -2.40 -1.39
N LEU A 122 -26.26 -3.14 -0.40
CA LEU A 122 -27.71 -3.32 -0.24
C LEU A 122 -28.41 -1.99 -0.01
N ALA A 123 -27.84 -1.15 0.85
CA ALA A 123 -28.32 0.20 1.09
C ALA A 123 -28.30 1.04 -0.19
N TYR A 124 -27.22 0.96 -0.98
CA TYR A 124 -27.10 1.66 -2.26
C TYR A 124 -28.19 1.24 -3.25
N GLU A 125 -28.38 -0.07 -3.44
CA GLU A 125 -29.42 -0.61 -4.31
C GLU A 125 -30.83 -0.21 -3.85
N LYS A 126 -31.10 -0.27 -2.55
CA LYS A 126 -32.40 0.13 -1.97
C LYS A 126 -32.68 1.62 -2.18
N LEU A 127 -31.67 2.46 -2.03
CA LEU A 127 -31.78 3.92 -2.09
C LEU A 127 -31.51 4.50 -3.49
N PHE A 128 -31.17 3.68 -4.48
CA PHE A 128 -30.71 4.13 -5.80
C PHE A 128 -31.59 5.22 -6.43
N ASN A 129 -32.91 5.06 -6.39
CA ASN A 129 -33.84 6.03 -6.99
C ASN A 129 -33.99 7.34 -6.18
N HIS A 130 -33.53 7.35 -4.93
CA HIS A 130 -33.57 8.52 -4.04
C HIS A 130 -32.26 9.31 -4.05
N ILE A 131 -31.15 8.66 -4.43
CA ILE A 131 -29.84 9.32 -4.58
C ILE A 131 -29.91 10.25 -5.81
N PRO A 132 -29.51 11.53 -5.69
CA PRO A 132 -29.43 12.44 -6.83
C PRO A 132 -28.54 11.87 -7.94
N ASP A 133 -28.94 12.05 -9.20
CA ASP A 133 -28.23 11.48 -10.36
C ASP A 133 -26.74 11.84 -10.39
N GLN A 134 -26.42 13.10 -10.07
CA GLN A 134 -25.05 13.60 -10.00
C GLN A 134 -24.18 12.91 -8.93
N ASP A 135 -24.78 12.29 -7.91
CA ASP A 135 -24.08 11.69 -6.78
C ASP A 135 -23.96 10.16 -6.89
N LYS A 136 -24.75 9.53 -7.77
CA LYS A 136 -24.84 8.07 -7.90
C LYS A 136 -23.49 7.42 -8.21
N TYR A 137 -22.72 8.01 -9.12
CA TYR A 137 -21.42 7.48 -9.54
C TYR A 137 -20.40 7.50 -8.40
N GLU A 138 -20.18 8.66 -7.77
CA GLU A 138 -19.21 8.81 -6.67
C GLU A 138 -19.61 7.97 -5.45
N THR A 139 -20.91 7.92 -5.13
CA THR A 139 -21.43 7.11 -4.02
C THR A 139 -21.19 5.62 -4.25
N PHE A 140 -21.41 5.12 -5.48
CA PHE A 140 -21.15 3.73 -5.81
C PHE A 140 -19.68 3.37 -5.60
N TRP A 141 -18.75 4.15 -6.17
CA TRP A 141 -17.31 3.84 -6.05
C TRP A 141 -16.79 4.03 -4.62
N PHE A 142 -17.39 4.93 -3.85
CA PHE A 142 -17.12 5.02 -2.42
C PHE A 142 -17.53 3.72 -1.69
N VAL A 143 -18.73 3.20 -1.96
CA VAL A 143 -19.22 1.92 -1.41
C VAL A 143 -18.36 0.75 -1.88
N TYR A 144 -18.08 0.65 -3.18
CA TYR A 144 -17.19 -0.37 -3.76
C TYR A 144 -15.84 -0.44 -3.03
N SER A 145 -15.18 0.71 -2.84
CA SER A 145 -13.84 0.79 -2.22
C SER A 145 -13.77 0.35 -0.75
N ARG A 146 -14.90 0.34 -0.03
CA ARG A 146 -14.96 -0.05 1.39
C ARG A 146 -15.44 -1.48 1.61
N CYS A 147 -16.08 -2.08 0.61
CA CYS A 147 -16.72 -3.38 0.70
C CYS A 147 -15.81 -4.54 0.27
N GLY A 148 -14.64 -4.26 -0.32
CA GLY A 148 -13.73 -5.31 -0.78
C GLY A 148 -14.27 -6.12 -1.96
N LEU A 149 -15.09 -5.47 -2.80
CA LEU A 149 -15.75 -6.08 -3.95
C LEU A 149 -14.79 -6.09 -5.14
N GLY A 150 -14.91 -7.10 -5.99
CA GLY A 150 -14.31 -7.13 -7.32
C GLY A 150 -15.31 -6.68 -8.38
N LEU A 151 -14.82 -6.19 -9.52
CA LEU A 151 -15.72 -5.85 -10.63
C LEU A 151 -16.41 -7.09 -11.21
N ASP A 152 -15.75 -8.26 -11.14
CA ASP A 152 -16.30 -9.57 -11.53
C ASP A 152 -17.54 -9.98 -10.73
N ASP A 153 -17.78 -9.37 -9.56
CA ASP A 153 -18.98 -9.62 -8.78
C ASP A 153 -20.23 -8.96 -9.41
N PHE A 154 -20.06 -8.12 -10.44
CA PHE A 154 -21.13 -7.34 -11.07
C PHE A 154 -21.31 -7.69 -12.55
N PRO A 155 -22.57 -7.71 -13.05
CA PRO A 155 -22.82 -7.68 -14.48
C PRO A 155 -22.22 -6.41 -15.11
N GLU A 156 -21.57 -6.55 -16.27
CA GLU A 156 -20.95 -5.41 -16.97
C GLU A 156 -21.95 -4.28 -17.26
N GLU A 157 -23.19 -4.61 -17.64
CA GLU A 157 -24.25 -3.63 -17.89
C GLU A 157 -24.59 -2.80 -16.64
N TYR A 158 -24.52 -3.40 -15.46
CA TYR A 158 -24.74 -2.69 -14.20
C TYR A 158 -23.67 -1.61 -14.01
N ILE A 159 -22.40 -1.96 -14.21
CA ILE A 159 -21.28 -1.01 -14.11
C ILE A 159 -21.38 0.08 -15.18
N ARG A 160 -21.71 -0.27 -16.42
CA ARG A 160 -21.91 0.71 -17.50
C ARG A 160 -23.02 1.70 -17.19
N LYS A 161 -24.10 1.25 -16.56
CA LYS A 161 -25.17 2.12 -16.07
C LYS A 161 -24.68 3.08 -14.99
N ILE A 162 -23.87 2.61 -14.03
CA ILE A 162 -23.28 3.50 -13.01
C ILE A 162 -22.39 4.55 -13.67
N MET A 163 -21.56 4.16 -14.64
CA MET A 163 -20.70 5.08 -15.39
C MET A 163 -21.48 6.16 -16.15
N ALA A 164 -22.72 5.91 -16.55
CA ALA A 164 -23.57 6.90 -17.22
C ALA A 164 -23.94 8.10 -16.31
N TYR A 165 -23.84 7.96 -14.99
CA TYR A 165 -24.05 9.03 -14.02
C TYR A 165 -22.78 9.84 -13.69
N ARG A 166 -21.66 9.58 -14.37
CA ARG A 166 -20.39 10.26 -14.11
C ARG A 166 -20.45 11.72 -14.58
N ASN A 167 -20.12 12.66 -13.68
CA ASN A 167 -20.03 14.09 -13.98
C ASN A 167 -18.70 14.45 -14.65
N GLY A 168 -18.58 14.13 -15.93
CA GLY A 168 -17.41 14.50 -16.75
C GLY A 168 -16.29 13.45 -16.79
N PRO A 169 -15.14 13.79 -17.38
CA PRO A 169 -14.00 12.88 -17.49
C PRO A 169 -13.31 12.69 -16.13
N LEU A 170 -12.65 11.54 -15.97
CA LEU A 170 -11.79 11.30 -14.81
C LEU A 170 -10.53 12.16 -14.87
N ASP A 171 -10.17 12.73 -13.73
CA ASP A 171 -8.92 13.48 -13.50
C ASP A 171 -7.74 12.51 -13.41
N LEU A 172 -7.26 12.07 -14.59
CA LEU A 172 -6.13 11.15 -14.76
C LEU A 172 -4.90 11.91 -15.25
N PRO A 173 -3.68 11.57 -14.77
CA PRO A 173 -2.47 12.32 -15.04
C PRO A 173 -2.03 12.31 -16.52
N GLY A 174 -1.19 13.28 -16.88
CA GLY A 174 -0.63 13.47 -18.23
C GLY A 174 -1.58 14.20 -19.18
N ASP A 175 -1.08 14.61 -20.34
CA ASP A 175 -1.89 15.26 -21.39
C ASP A 175 -2.33 14.27 -22.49
N ASP A 176 -1.74 13.08 -22.51
CA ASP A 176 -2.02 12.05 -23.52
C ASP A 176 -3.42 11.44 -23.37
N GLU A 177 -3.95 10.91 -24.48
CA GLU A 177 -5.23 10.17 -24.51
C GLU A 177 -5.15 8.87 -23.69
N TYR A 178 -3.96 8.27 -23.63
CA TYR A 178 -3.68 7.04 -22.91
C TYR A 178 -2.97 7.32 -21.60
N VAL A 179 -3.18 6.43 -20.63
CA VAL A 179 -2.45 6.43 -19.37
C VAL A 179 -1.90 5.04 -19.09
N THR A 180 -0.67 4.99 -18.59
CA THR A 180 -0.05 3.75 -18.13
C THR A 180 -0.55 3.42 -16.73
N ILE A 181 -1.01 2.18 -16.57
CA ILE A 181 -1.45 1.62 -15.29
C ILE A 181 -0.64 0.36 -14.98
N TYR A 182 -0.53 0.03 -13.70
CA TYR A 182 0.29 -1.06 -13.19
C TYR A 182 -0.54 -2.03 -12.35
N ARG A 183 -0.15 -3.31 -12.36
CA ARG A 183 -0.74 -4.32 -11.49
C ARG A 183 0.36 -5.20 -10.91
N GLY A 184 0.32 -5.42 -9.60
CA GLY A 184 1.15 -6.42 -8.94
C GLY A 184 0.41 -7.74 -8.85
N GLN A 185 1.11 -8.83 -9.15
CA GLN A 185 0.59 -10.19 -8.98
C GLN A 185 1.54 -10.97 -8.09
N GLY A 186 1.00 -11.59 -7.04
CA GLY A 186 1.72 -12.57 -6.24
C GLY A 186 1.65 -13.96 -6.89
N GLU A 187 2.50 -14.88 -6.40
CA GLU A 187 2.68 -16.22 -6.98
C GLU A 187 1.42 -17.11 -6.92
N ALA A 188 0.56 -16.93 -5.90
CA ALA A 188 -0.58 -17.81 -5.67
C ALA A 188 -1.82 -17.38 -6.46
N ALA A 189 -2.20 -18.20 -7.44
CA ALA A 189 -3.55 -18.29 -8.03
C ALA A 189 -4.18 -16.97 -8.51
N SER A 190 -3.36 -15.95 -8.81
CA SER A 190 -3.88 -14.71 -9.36
C SER A 190 -4.34 -14.95 -10.80
N PRO A 191 -5.53 -14.48 -11.19
CA PRO A 191 -5.94 -14.44 -12.59
C PRO A 191 -4.83 -13.83 -13.46
N PRO A 192 -4.63 -14.27 -14.72
CA PRO A 192 -3.70 -13.60 -15.63
C PRO A 192 -3.95 -12.09 -15.65
N ALA A 193 -2.88 -11.28 -15.67
CA ALA A 193 -3.01 -9.82 -15.61
C ALA A 193 -3.97 -9.25 -16.68
N GLN A 194 -4.10 -9.93 -17.81
CA GLN A 194 -4.96 -9.59 -18.93
C GLN A 194 -6.46 -9.63 -18.62
N ILE A 195 -6.89 -10.35 -17.58
CA ILE A 195 -8.30 -10.48 -17.20
C ILE A 195 -8.64 -9.72 -15.92
N GLU A 196 -7.76 -8.82 -15.48
CA GLU A 196 -7.87 -8.15 -14.19
C GLU A 196 -8.49 -6.77 -14.29
N HIS A 197 -9.36 -6.47 -13.31
CA HIS A 197 -10.18 -5.27 -13.30
C HIS A 197 -9.59 -4.10 -12.51
N SER A 198 -8.72 -4.38 -11.54
CA SER A 198 -8.15 -3.38 -10.64
C SER A 198 -6.67 -3.16 -10.94
N TRP A 199 -6.30 -1.93 -11.25
CA TRP A 199 -4.95 -1.50 -11.56
C TRP A 199 -4.61 -0.26 -10.74
N THR A 200 -3.38 0.25 -10.81
CA THR A 200 -2.97 1.48 -10.12
C THR A 200 -2.15 2.40 -11.02
N LEU A 201 -2.25 3.71 -10.81
CA LEU A 201 -1.36 4.69 -11.44
C LEU A 201 0.04 4.74 -10.82
N ASP A 202 0.27 4.06 -9.70
CA ASP A 202 1.53 4.07 -8.96
C ASP A 202 2.19 2.69 -8.96
N ILE A 203 3.31 2.58 -9.67
CA ILE A 203 4.08 1.34 -9.73
C ILE A 203 4.54 0.87 -8.33
N ASN A 204 4.79 1.79 -7.39
CA ASN A 204 5.16 1.39 -6.03
C ASN A 204 4.03 0.63 -5.34
N THR A 205 2.79 1.04 -5.58
CA THR A 205 1.61 0.33 -5.11
C THR A 205 1.50 -1.05 -5.76
N ALA A 206 1.71 -1.16 -7.08
CA ALA A 206 1.76 -2.46 -7.75
C ALA A 206 2.85 -3.37 -7.18
N ILE A 207 4.07 -2.86 -6.94
CA ILE A 207 5.16 -3.62 -6.34
C ILE A 207 4.79 -4.13 -4.95
N ARG A 208 4.14 -3.30 -4.10
CA ARG A 208 3.68 -3.74 -2.78
C ARG A 208 2.75 -4.96 -2.86
N TYR A 209 1.83 -4.98 -3.82
CA TYR A 209 0.94 -6.14 -4.02
C TYR A 209 1.70 -7.35 -4.56
N ALA A 210 2.68 -7.16 -5.44
CA ALA A 210 3.48 -8.25 -5.98
C ALA A 210 4.24 -9.01 -4.87
N VAL A 211 4.79 -8.30 -3.87
CA VAL A 211 5.63 -8.92 -2.82
C VAL A 211 4.85 -9.44 -1.60
N GLN A 212 3.51 -9.38 -1.58
CA GLN A 212 2.72 -9.72 -0.38
C GLN A 212 2.77 -11.20 0.01
N SER A 213 3.01 -12.12 -0.92
CA SER A 213 2.83 -13.56 -0.67
C SER A 213 4.13 -14.38 -0.56
N THR A 214 5.15 -14.18 -1.41
CA THR A 214 6.34 -15.07 -1.41
C THR A 214 7.64 -14.48 -1.98
N GLY A 215 7.69 -13.18 -2.29
CA GLY A 215 8.91 -12.54 -2.82
C GLY A 215 9.21 -12.82 -4.31
N GLU A 216 8.42 -13.64 -5.00
CA GLU A 216 8.55 -13.90 -6.46
C GLU A 216 7.42 -13.24 -7.27
N GLY A 217 6.91 -12.10 -6.80
CA GLY A 217 5.83 -11.39 -7.47
C GLY A 217 6.24 -10.71 -8.78
N GLN A 218 5.30 -10.64 -9.73
CA GLN A 218 5.48 -9.96 -11.01
C GLN A 218 4.67 -8.67 -11.06
N VAL A 219 5.25 -7.63 -11.65
CA VAL A 219 4.53 -6.38 -11.98
C VAL A 219 4.24 -6.35 -13.46
N TYR A 220 3.01 -6.00 -13.82
CA TYR A 220 2.57 -5.77 -15.18
C TYR A 220 2.27 -4.29 -15.38
N LYS A 221 2.44 -3.83 -16.62
CA LYS A 221 1.94 -2.54 -17.08
C LYS A 221 0.98 -2.74 -18.25
N ALA A 222 0.03 -1.84 -18.37
CA ALA A 222 -0.90 -1.77 -19.49
C ALA A 222 -1.21 -0.31 -19.83
N LEU A 223 -1.76 -0.10 -21.02
CA LEU A 223 -2.32 1.17 -21.45
C LEU A 223 -3.85 1.11 -21.45
N ILE A 224 -4.48 2.17 -20.96
CA ILE A 224 -5.93 2.37 -21.06
C ILE A 224 -6.19 3.78 -21.60
N ARG A 225 -7.21 3.95 -22.44
CA ARG A 225 -7.68 5.30 -22.78
C ARG A 225 -8.32 5.91 -21.55
N LYS A 226 -8.03 7.17 -21.25
CA LYS A 226 -8.57 7.84 -20.05
C LYS A 226 -10.09 7.81 -19.96
N ARG A 227 -10.78 7.96 -21.09
CA ARG A 227 -12.25 7.95 -21.17
C ARG A 227 -12.86 6.56 -20.86
N ASP A 228 -12.09 5.50 -21.08
CA ASP A 228 -12.51 4.10 -20.99
C ASP A 228 -12.32 3.54 -19.57
N ALA A 229 -11.62 4.24 -18.68
CA ALA A 229 -11.52 3.87 -17.27
C ALA A 229 -12.89 3.98 -16.57
N ALA A 230 -13.27 2.93 -15.84
CA ALA A 230 -14.54 2.84 -15.14
C ALA A 230 -14.55 3.68 -13.87
N ALA A 231 -13.42 3.71 -13.14
CA ALA A 231 -13.25 4.49 -11.93
C ALA A 231 -11.80 4.92 -11.69
N TYR A 232 -11.63 5.99 -10.92
CA TYR A 232 -10.36 6.34 -10.27
C TYR A 232 -10.57 6.54 -8.78
N ILE A 233 -10.17 5.54 -7.99
CA ILE A 233 -10.38 5.48 -6.55
C ILE A 233 -9.08 5.91 -5.84
N LYS A 234 -9.11 7.13 -5.26
CA LYS A 234 -7.96 7.73 -4.55
C LYS A 234 -7.85 7.27 -3.08
N ARG A 235 -8.73 6.37 -2.61
CA ARG A 235 -8.76 5.90 -1.22
C ARG A 235 -7.46 5.15 -0.87
N LYS A 236 -7.04 5.22 0.40
CA LYS A 236 -5.83 4.56 0.95
C LYS A 236 -4.51 4.90 0.23
N ASN A 237 -4.48 5.96 -0.58
CA ASN A 237 -3.33 6.32 -1.43
C ASN A 237 -2.89 5.19 -2.39
N GLU A 238 -3.80 4.28 -2.73
CA GLU A 238 -3.52 3.16 -3.66
C GLU A 238 -3.66 3.59 -5.13
N LYS A 239 -4.33 4.72 -5.38
CA LYS A 239 -4.55 5.30 -6.72
C LYS A 239 -5.13 4.26 -7.69
N GLU A 240 -6.13 3.53 -7.23
CA GLU A 240 -6.74 2.41 -7.96
C GLU A 240 -7.49 2.92 -9.19
N ILE A 241 -7.28 2.27 -10.33
CA ILE A 241 -8.00 2.46 -11.57
C ILE A 241 -8.78 1.18 -11.86
N VAL A 242 -10.10 1.30 -11.95
CA VAL A 242 -10.97 0.19 -12.29
C VAL A 242 -11.22 0.21 -13.79
N VAL A 243 -11.06 -0.93 -14.45
CA VAL A 243 -11.15 -1.09 -15.91
C VAL A 243 -11.92 -2.35 -16.29
N PHE A 244 -12.45 -2.36 -17.51
CA PHE A 244 -12.84 -3.60 -18.18
C PHE A 244 -11.62 -4.21 -18.87
N PRO A 245 -11.28 -5.50 -18.63
CA PRO A 245 -10.07 -6.11 -19.15
C PRO A 245 -9.99 -6.10 -20.68
N SER A 246 -11.13 -6.17 -21.36
CA SER A 246 -11.25 -6.08 -22.82
C SER A 246 -10.76 -4.75 -23.42
N LEU A 247 -10.59 -3.71 -22.60
CA LEU A 247 -10.12 -2.38 -23.01
C LEU A 247 -8.63 -2.16 -22.72
N LEU A 248 -7.97 -3.10 -22.03
CA LEU A 248 -6.54 -3.05 -21.78
C LEU A 248 -5.76 -3.23 -23.10
N LYS A 249 -4.71 -2.43 -23.26
CA LYS A 249 -3.75 -2.55 -24.36
C LYS A 249 -2.36 -2.82 -23.82
N ASP A 250 -1.57 -3.55 -24.60
CA ASP A 250 -0.14 -3.77 -24.36
C ASP A 250 0.15 -4.24 -22.94
N VAL A 251 -0.62 -5.22 -22.46
CA VAL A 251 -0.39 -5.85 -21.16
C VAL A 251 0.91 -6.62 -21.20
N VAL A 252 1.96 -6.07 -20.61
CA VAL A 252 3.31 -6.63 -20.64
C VAL A 252 3.93 -6.64 -19.24
N PRO A 253 4.76 -7.64 -18.91
CA PRO A 253 5.52 -7.62 -17.67
C PRO A 253 6.49 -6.43 -17.66
N VAL A 254 6.62 -5.79 -16.50
CA VAL A 254 7.68 -4.83 -16.22
C VAL A 254 8.94 -5.62 -15.86
N THR A 255 10.03 -5.35 -16.58
CA THR A 255 11.33 -5.96 -16.29
C THR A 255 11.91 -5.37 -14.99
N LEU A 256 11.69 -6.07 -13.89
CA LEU A 256 12.28 -5.80 -12.59
C LEU A 256 13.16 -6.99 -12.18
N LEU A 257 14.13 -6.74 -11.32
CA LEU A 257 14.91 -7.76 -10.64
C LEU A 257 14.33 -7.96 -9.24
N SER A 258 14.19 -9.21 -8.85
CA SER A 258 13.95 -9.67 -7.49
C SER A 258 15.26 -10.13 -6.86
N LEU A 259 15.23 -10.40 -5.55
CA LEU A 259 16.34 -11.05 -4.86
C LEU A 259 16.63 -12.46 -5.40
N ALA A 260 15.62 -13.15 -5.94
CA ALA A 260 15.77 -14.48 -6.52
C ALA A 260 16.52 -14.47 -7.87
N ASP A 261 16.52 -13.33 -8.58
CA ASP A 261 17.22 -13.17 -9.86
C ASP A 261 18.74 -12.96 -9.70
N LEU A 262 19.20 -12.68 -8.48
CA LEU A 262 20.62 -12.53 -8.18
C LEU A 262 21.29 -13.90 -8.13
N LYS A 263 22.28 -14.12 -9.02
CA LYS A 263 23.02 -15.39 -9.09
C LYS A 263 23.66 -15.73 -7.72
N PRO A 264 23.69 -17.01 -7.32
CA PRO A 264 24.27 -17.42 -6.04
C PRO A 264 25.70 -16.90 -5.80
N ASP A 265 26.59 -17.03 -6.79
CA ASP A 265 27.99 -16.56 -6.67
C ASP A 265 28.08 -15.04 -6.49
N LEU A 266 27.23 -14.29 -7.20
CA LEU A 266 27.15 -12.83 -7.07
C LEU A 266 26.66 -12.44 -5.67
N ARG A 267 25.70 -13.19 -5.14
CA ARG A 267 25.14 -12.96 -3.81
C ARG A 267 26.18 -13.23 -2.71
N LEU A 268 26.96 -14.30 -2.83
CA LEU A 268 28.08 -14.59 -1.91
C LEU A 268 29.10 -13.46 -1.91
N ASP A 269 29.54 -13.00 -3.09
CA ASP A 269 30.47 -11.88 -3.24
C ASP A 269 29.92 -10.56 -2.64
N ILE A 270 28.61 -10.30 -2.80
CA ILE A 270 27.96 -9.17 -2.13
C ILE A 270 27.94 -9.34 -0.61
N MET A 271 27.66 -10.54 -0.09
CA MET A 271 27.63 -10.80 1.37
C MET A 271 29.00 -10.59 2.01
N ASP A 272 30.07 -11.10 1.40
CA ASP A 272 31.44 -10.93 1.92
C ASP A 272 31.83 -9.45 2.00
N ARG A 273 31.53 -8.67 0.94
CA ARG A 273 31.76 -7.21 0.95
C ARG A 273 30.85 -6.51 1.96
N TYR A 274 29.58 -6.90 2.05
CA TYR A 274 28.63 -6.32 2.99
C TYR A 274 29.13 -6.46 4.43
N ASP A 275 29.55 -7.65 4.84
CA ASP A 275 30.10 -7.92 6.17
C ASP A 275 31.35 -7.10 6.48
N TYR A 276 32.19 -6.84 5.46
CA TYR A 276 33.38 -6.00 5.60
C TYR A 276 33.03 -4.53 5.89
N TYR A 277 32.08 -3.95 5.15
CA TYR A 277 31.68 -2.55 5.33
C TYR A 277 30.77 -2.35 6.54
N GLU A 278 29.85 -3.27 6.80
CA GLU A 278 28.87 -3.15 7.88
C GLU A 278 29.53 -3.09 9.26
N LYS A 279 30.63 -3.85 9.48
CA LYS A 279 31.41 -3.83 10.74
C LYS A 279 31.99 -2.45 11.09
N GLN A 280 32.04 -1.52 10.14
CA GLN A 280 32.53 -0.16 10.35
C GLN A 280 31.42 0.79 10.84
N LEU A 281 30.14 0.39 10.76
CA LEU A 281 29.03 1.16 11.30
C LEU A 281 29.04 1.13 12.82
N LYS A 282 28.83 2.30 13.41
CA LYS A 282 28.62 2.43 14.84
C LYS A 282 27.42 3.33 15.13
N THR A 283 26.64 2.95 16.14
CA THR A 283 25.40 3.66 16.49
C THR A 283 25.67 5.08 16.93
N GLU A 284 26.80 5.35 17.60
CA GLU A 284 27.18 6.69 18.08
C GLU A 284 27.39 7.73 16.96
N TYR A 285 27.49 7.30 15.71
CA TYR A 285 27.62 8.24 14.58
C TYR A 285 26.30 8.91 14.22
N PHE A 286 25.15 8.38 14.65
CA PHE A 286 23.83 8.83 14.20
C PHE A 286 23.10 9.64 15.28
N TYR A 287 22.33 10.65 14.86
CA TYR A 287 21.47 11.42 15.76
C TYR A 287 20.34 10.58 16.38
N ARG A 288 19.72 9.70 15.57
CA ARG A 288 18.71 8.72 15.97
C ARG A 288 19.03 7.38 15.29
N PRO A 289 19.85 6.52 15.91
CA PRO A 289 20.33 5.29 15.28
C PRO A 289 19.18 4.34 14.86
N GLU A 290 18.06 4.36 15.57
CA GLU A 290 16.85 3.58 15.29
C GLU A 290 15.81 4.35 14.47
N GLY A 291 16.11 5.60 14.09
CA GLY A 291 15.22 6.48 13.33
C GLY A 291 15.21 6.20 11.82
N ILE A 292 14.41 6.99 11.09
CA ILE A 292 14.24 6.84 9.63
C ILE A 292 15.51 7.11 8.81
N HIS A 293 16.50 7.79 9.41
CA HIS A 293 17.83 8.07 8.84
C HIS A 293 18.95 7.29 9.59
N GLY A 294 18.57 6.26 10.34
CA GLY A 294 19.47 5.51 11.22
C GLY A 294 20.19 4.33 10.55
N ILE A 295 20.60 3.37 11.39
CA ILE A 295 21.39 2.20 11.01
C ILE A 295 20.71 1.35 9.95
N MET A 296 19.40 1.08 10.11
CA MET A 296 18.70 0.21 9.16
C MET A 296 18.53 0.84 7.77
N HIS A 297 18.40 2.17 7.68
CA HIS A 297 18.44 2.88 6.40
C HIS A 297 19.82 2.72 5.76
N THR A 298 20.86 3.02 6.54
CA THR A 298 22.26 2.91 6.10
C THR A 298 22.61 1.51 5.59
N ARG A 299 22.20 0.47 6.32
CA ARG A 299 22.37 -0.95 5.94
C ARG A 299 21.72 -1.27 4.60
N ARG A 300 20.47 -0.82 4.37
CA ARG A 300 19.78 -1.03 3.10
C ARG A 300 20.43 -0.27 1.95
N VAL A 301 20.86 0.98 2.16
CA VAL A 301 21.59 1.77 1.15
C VAL A 301 22.95 1.13 0.82
N LEU A 302 23.67 0.61 1.82
CA LEU A 302 24.91 -0.13 1.61
C LEU A 302 24.69 -1.37 0.74
N LEU A 303 23.70 -2.20 1.09
CA LEU A 303 23.38 -3.40 0.34
C LEU A 303 22.93 -3.10 -1.09
N LEU A 304 22.08 -2.08 -1.29
CA LEU A 304 21.64 -1.64 -2.61
C LEU A 304 22.82 -1.11 -3.45
N ASN A 305 23.74 -0.35 -2.87
CA ASN A 305 24.96 0.09 -3.56
C ASN A 305 25.82 -1.09 -4.01
N LEU A 306 26.01 -2.11 -3.16
CA LEU A 306 26.74 -3.32 -3.53
C LEU A 306 26.04 -4.08 -4.66
N ILE A 307 24.72 -4.28 -4.58
CA ILE A 307 23.95 -4.95 -5.64
C ILE A 307 24.10 -4.20 -6.96
N ILE A 308 23.91 -2.87 -6.97
CA ILE A 308 24.05 -2.07 -8.19
C ILE A 308 25.48 -2.16 -8.73
N SER A 309 26.49 -2.03 -7.86
CA SER A 309 27.89 -2.04 -8.26
C SER A 309 28.31 -3.37 -8.88
N CYS A 310 27.90 -4.49 -8.28
CA CYS A 310 28.21 -5.82 -8.77
C CYS A 310 27.48 -6.13 -10.09
N LEU A 311 26.21 -5.72 -10.23
CA LEU A 311 25.45 -5.87 -11.48
C LEU A 311 26.02 -5.03 -12.64
N GLN A 312 26.65 -3.89 -12.32
CA GLN A 312 27.34 -3.07 -13.30
C GLN A 312 28.79 -3.47 -13.57
N GLY A 313 29.35 -4.41 -12.78
CA GLY A 313 30.74 -4.82 -12.91
C GLY A 313 31.75 -3.73 -12.52
N TYR A 314 31.43 -2.94 -11.49
CA TYR A 314 32.32 -1.89 -11.00
C TYR A 314 33.63 -2.45 -10.47
N GLN A 315 34.71 -1.69 -10.65
CA GLN A 315 36.00 -1.99 -10.06
C GLN A 315 35.97 -1.72 -8.55
N GLU A 316 36.80 -2.43 -7.77
CA GLU A 316 36.83 -2.35 -6.30
C GLU A 316 37.02 -0.91 -5.78
N ARG A 317 37.79 -0.09 -6.49
CA ARG A 317 37.93 1.36 -6.23
C ARG A 317 36.57 2.07 -6.13
N PHE A 318 35.67 1.85 -7.08
CA PHE A 318 34.35 2.48 -7.11
C PHE A 318 33.42 1.93 -6.04
N ILE A 319 33.49 0.62 -5.80
CA ILE A 319 32.75 -0.04 -4.73
C ILE A 319 33.13 0.59 -3.38
N ASN A 320 34.43 0.77 -3.12
CA ASN A 320 34.91 1.36 -1.88
C ASN A 320 34.43 2.81 -1.68
N ILE A 321 34.41 3.63 -2.74
CA ILE A 321 33.83 4.99 -2.68
C ILE A 321 32.34 4.93 -2.33
N LEU A 322 31.55 4.10 -3.02
CA LEU A 322 30.09 4.03 -2.85
C LEU A 322 29.70 3.47 -1.48
N CYS A 323 30.37 2.43 -1.02
CA CYS A 323 30.13 1.85 0.29
C CYS A 323 30.52 2.84 1.39
N THR A 324 31.67 3.52 1.27
CA THR A 324 32.05 4.57 2.23
C THR A 324 31.04 5.72 2.26
N ALA A 325 30.51 6.12 1.11
CA ALA A 325 29.43 7.11 1.04
C ALA A 325 28.16 6.59 1.75
N ALA A 326 27.78 5.33 1.52
CA ALA A 326 26.60 4.72 2.16
C ALA A 326 26.69 4.78 3.68
N LEU A 327 27.82 4.36 4.25
CA LEU A 327 28.02 4.31 5.69
C LEU A 327 27.84 5.67 6.38
N TYR A 328 28.19 6.77 5.69
CA TYR A 328 28.40 8.06 6.33
C TYR A 328 27.60 9.22 5.74
N HIS A 329 26.72 9.00 4.75
CA HIS A 329 26.01 10.11 4.10
C HIS A 329 25.07 10.89 5.03
N ASP A 330 24.48 10.23 6.04
CA ASP A 330 23.44 10.81 6.91
C ASP A 330 23.92 11.13 8.35
N ILE A 331 25.20 10.88 8.70
CA ILE A 331 25.70 11.03 10.09
C ILE A 331 25.77 12.49 10.58
N GLY A 332 25.69 13.46 9.67
CA GLY A 332 25.65 14.90 9.94
C GLY A 332 24.26 15.43 10.27
N ARG A 333 23.21 14.60 10.20
CA ARG A 333 21.86 15.00 10.61
C ARG A 333 21.80 15.28 12.11
N ILE A 334 20.98 16.27 12.47
CA ILE A 334 20.64 16.62 13.86
C ILE A 334 19.12 16.62 14.12
N ASN A 335 18.33 16.34 13.09
CA ASN A 335 16.89 16.19 13.12
C ASN A 335 16.41 15.41 11.86
N ASP A 336 15.12 15.10 11.80
CA ASP A 336 14.50 14.33 10.71
C ASP A 336 13.82 15.23 9.65
N ASN A 337 14.01 16.56 9.70
CA ASN A 337 13.40 17.48 8.74
C ASN A 337 14.22 17.56 7.44
N PHE A 338 13.68 18.29 6.46
CA PHE A 338 14.44 18.70 5.29
C PHE A 338 15.63 19.58 5.70
N ASP A 339 16.83 19.11 5.40
CA ASP A 339 18.09 19.77 5.72
C ASP A 339 19.01 19.69 4.50
N PRO A 340 19.24 20.77 3.73
CA PRO A 340 20.13 20.74 2.57
C PRO A 340 21.62 20.80 2.96
N GLN A 341 21.97 20.89 4.24
CA GLN A 341 23.35 21.00 4.74
C GLN A 341 23.87 19.70 5.35
N HIS A 342 23.02 18.73 5.69
CA HIS A 342 23.48 17.51 6.36
C HIS A 342 24.55 16.75 5.58
N GLY A 343 24.55 16.78 4.24
CA GLY A 343 25.64 16.19 3.46
C GLY A 343 27.02 16.80 3.76
N ILE A 344 27.10 18.12 3.87
CA ILE A 344 28.34 18.82 4.23
C ILE A 344 28.78 18.46 5.65
N GLU A 345 27.84 18.47 6.59
CA GLU A 345 28.13 18.13 7.98
C GLU A 345 28.48 16.64 8.16
N SER A 346 27.88 15.75 7.37
CA SER A 346 28.22 14.32 7.33
C SER A 346 29.66 14.10 6.92
N TYR A 347 30.09 14.73 5.83
CA TYR A 347 31.48 14.64 5.38
C TYR A 347 32.45 15.24 6.40
N ARG A 348 32.12 16.41 6.98
CA ARG A 348 32.92 17.04 8.04
C ARG A 348 33.08 16.12 9.24
N LYS A 349 31.99 15.53 9.73
CA LYS A 349 31.99 14.61 10.86
C LYS A 349 32.79 13.35 10.56
N ALA A 350 32.62 12.75 9.38
CA ALA A 350 33.40 11.59 8.94
C ALA A 350 34.91 11.87 8.93
N ARG A 351 35.32 13.06 8.47
CA ARG A 351 36.73 13.51 8.52
C ARG A 351 37.23 13.69 9.95
N GLN A 352 36.46 14.34 10.83
CA GLN A 352 36.84 14.56 12.23
C GLN A 352 37.03 13.26 12.99
N LEU A 353 36.22 12.25 12.69
CA LEU A 353 36.28 10.92 13.30
C LEU A 353 37.31 9.99 12.63
N GLY A 354 38.01 10.44 11.59
CA GLY A 354 39.02 9.62 10.88
C GLY A 354 38.44 8.43 10.11
N LEU A 355 37.18 8.51 9.68
CA LEU A 355 36.45 7.40 9.05
C LEU A 355 36.72 7.25 7.55
N ILE A 356 37.44 8.19 6.94
CA ILE A 356 37.71 8.22 5.51
C ILE A 356 39.15 7.76 5.27
N ASN A 357 39.29 6.55 4.75
CA ASN A 357 40.56 5.96 4.33
C ASN A 357 40.64 5.85 2.79
N LEU A 358 40.65 6.99 2.11
CA LEU A 358 40.76 7.09 0.66
C LEU A 358 41.81 8.14 0.30
N GLU A 359 42.63 7.83 -0.70
CA GLU A 359 43.60 8.77 -1.28
C GLU A 359 42.98 9.53 -2.46
N GLN A 360 43.70 10.53 -2.97
CA GLN A 360 43.29 11.24 -4.18
C GLN A 360 43.47 10.35 -5.42
N PRO A 361 42.57 10.39 -6.42
CA PRO A 361 41.43 11.31 -6.55
C PRO A 361 40.13 10.83 -5.90
N ASP A 362 40.08 9.58 -5.42
CA ASP A 362 38.85 8.93 -4.91
C ASP A 362 38.27 9.68 -3.70
N HIS A 363 39.13 10.29 -2.88
CA HIS A 363 38.72 11.14 -1.77
C HIS A 363 37.90 12.37 -2.24
N ALA A 364 38.27 13.00 -3.36
CA ALA A 364 37.51 14.11 -3.93
C ALA A 364 36.13 13.67 -4.44
N ILE A 365 36.04 12.47 -5.01
CA ILE A 365 34.79 11.87 -5.49
C ILE A 365 33.87 11.56 -4.30
N LEU A 366 34.39 10.90 -3.25
CA LEU A 366 33.63 10.64 -2.03
C LEU A 366 33.05 11.93 -1.45
N LYS A 367 33.89 12.97 -1.35
CA LYS A 367 33.48 14.28 -0.85
C LYS A 367 32.33 14.85 -1.69
N TYR A 368 32.45 14.82 -3.03
CA TYR A 368 31.40 15.28 -3.93
C TYR A 368 30.08 14.53 -3.71
N ILE A 369 30.13 13.19 -3.57
CA ILE A 369 28.93 12.37 -3.37
C ILE A 369 28.25 12.72 -2.04
N ILE A 370 28.97 12.65 -0.92
CA ILE A 370 28.39 12.87 0.40
C ILE A 370 27.86 14.31 0.55
N GLU A 371 28.63 15.32 0.13
CA GLU A 371 28.20 16.72 0.31
C GLU A 371 26.98 17.08 -0.54
N ASN A 372 26.75 16.40 -1.67
CA ASN A 372 25.73 16.77 -2.65
C ASN A 372 24.56 15.77 -2.75
N HIS A 373 24.55 14.66 -2.02
CA HIS A 373 23.48 13.65 -2.16
C HIS A 373 22.09 14.21 -1.80
N CYS A 374 22.02 15.10 -0.81
CA CYS A 374 20.80 15.67 -0.26
C CYS A 374 20.18 16.83 -1.06
N ILE A 375 20.89 17.32 -2.09
CA ILE A 375 20.43 18.44 -2.92
C ILE A 375 19.96 17.96 -4.30
N SER A 376 19.33 18.87 -5.05
CA SER A 376 18.86 18.59 -6.40
C SER A 376 20.02 18.27 -7.36
N ASP A 377 19.76 17.41 -8.35
CA ASP A 377 20.74 17.03 -9.38
C ASP A 377 21.21 18.23 -10.22
N LYS A 378 20.39 19.28 -10.32
CA LYS A 378 20.79 20.54 -10.94
C LYS A 378 21.89 21.22 -10.12
N LEU A 379 21.67 21.41 -8.83
CA LEU A 379 22.63 22.08 -7.95
C LEU A 379 23.92 21.27 -7.78
N ALA A 380 23.82 19.93 -7.68
CA ALA A 380 24.99 19.06 -7.64
C ALA A 380 25.87 19.20 -8.90
N ARG A 381 25.26 19.30 -10.09
CA ARG A 381 26.00 19.56 -11.34
C ARG A 381 26.70 20.92 -11.35
N GLU A 382 26.06 21.97 -10.83
CA GLU A 382 26.66 23.30 -10.67
C GLU A 382 27.84 23.29 -9.67
N HIS A 383 27.89 22.29 -8.79
CA HIS A 383 28.96 22.15 -7.81
C HIS A 383 30.18 21.37 -8.31
N LEU A 384 30.12 20.70 -9.47
CA LEU A 384 31.23 19.87 -9.98
C LEU A 384 32.58 20.61 -10.03
N ASP A 385 32.58 21.89 -10.43
CA ASP A 385 33.80 22.72 -10.53
C ASP A 385 34.43 23.05 -9.17
N LYS A 386 33.71 22.84 -8.06
CA LYS A 386 34.20 23.08 -6.69
C LYS A 386 35.06 21.94 -6.14
N TYR A 387 35.15 20.82 -6.85
CA TYR A 387 35.87 19.62 -6.43
C TYR A 387 37.02 19.33 -7.39
N ASN A 388 38.14 18.85 -6.85
CA ASN A 388 39.31 18.46 -7.65
C ASN A 388 39.10 17.07 -8.26
N LEU A 389 38.18 16.97 -9.21
CA LEU A 389 37.77 15.72 -9.86
C LEU A 389 38.60 15.49 -11.13
N ASN A 390 39.25 14.33 -11.21
CA ASN A 390 40.03 13.95 -12.40
C ASN A 390 39.11 13.62 -13.59
N ASP A 391 38.02 12.89 -13.34
CA ASP A 391 37.01 12.54 -14.36
C ASP A 391 35.61 12.91 -13.85
N ARG A 392 34.97 13.86 -14.54
CA ARG A 392 33.62 14.34 -14.22
C ARG A 392 32.54 13.33 -14.59
N GLY A 393 32.75 12.54 -15.64
CA GLY A 393 31.82 11.51 -16.06
C GLY A 393 31.77 10.38 -15.03
N GLU A 394 32.94 9.94 -14.58
CA GLU A 394 33.08 8.95 -13.50
C GLU A 394 32.41 9.43 -12.21
N SER A 395 32.71 10.68 -11.79
CA SER A 395 32.15 11.26 -10.57
C SER A 395 30.62 11.38 -10.63
N LYS A 396 30.08 11.78 -11.79
CA LYS A 396 28.64 11.83 -12.02
C LYS A 396 28.01 10.45 -11.94
N PHE A 397 28.65 9.44 -12.53
CA PHE A 397 28.13 8.08 -12.57
C PHE A 397 28.05 7.44 -11.19
N LEU A 398 29.07 7.63 -10.35
CA LEU A 398 29.05 7.17 -8.95
C LEU A 398 28.04 7.97 -8.12
N PHE A 399 27.93 9.28 -8.34
CA PHE A 399 26.88 10.09 -7.72
C PHE A 399 25.47 9.60 -8.06
N ASP A 400 25.21 9.33 -9.34
CA ASP A 400 23.90 8.83 -9.79
C ASP A 400 23.59 7.46 -9.18
N THR A 401 24.59 6.57 -9.12
CA THR A 401 24.46 5.25 -8.48
C THR A 401 24.12 5.37 -7.01
N PHE A 402 24.86 6.21 -6.29
CA PHE A 402 24.63 6.44 -4.87
C PHE A 402 23.22 6.98 -4.60
N LYS A 403 22.79 7.99 -5.35
CA LYS A 403 21.46 8.57 -5.18
C LYS A 403 20.33 7.62 -5.55
N ASP A 404 20.57 6.67 -6.47
CA ASP A 404 19.61 5.62 -6.75
C ASP A 404 19.49 4.64 -5.60
N ALA A 405 20.60 4.22 -4.97
CA ALA A 405 20.56 3.35 -3.79
C ALA A 405 19.85 4.02 -2.60
N ASP A 406 20.16 5.29 -2.31
CA ASP A 406 19.47 6.09 -1.28
C ASP A 406 17.99 6.31 -1.63
N GLY A 407 17.72 6.67 -2.87
CA GLY A 407 16.37 6.86 -3.41
C GLY A 407 15.51 5.60 -3.32
N LEU A 408 16.05 4.44 -3.68
CA LEU A 408 15.37 3.15 -3.58
C LEU A 408 14.92 2.84 -2.16
N ASP A 409 15.71 3.17 -1.14
CA ASP A 409 15.34 2.91 0.26
C ASP A 409 14.20 3.81 0.78
N ARG A 410 13.75 4.79 -0.01
CA ARG A 410 12.57 5.61 0.33
C ARG A 410 11.26 4.81 0.36
N VAL A 411 11.27 3.56 -0.12
CA VAL A 411 10.17 2.61 0.12
C VAL A 411 9.80 2.49 1.60
N ARG A 412 10.78 2.69 2.50
CA ARG A 412 10.60 2.61 3.97
C ARG A 412 9.64 3.66 4.53
N ILE A 413 9.53 4.79 3.85
CA ILE A 413 8.67 5.92 4.23
C ILE A 413 7.55 6.15 3.20
N ASN A 414 7.36 5.20 2.27
CA ASN A 414 6.40 5.29 1.16
C ASN A 414 6.57 6.56 0.29
N ASP A 415 7.81 7.00 0.07
CA ASP A 415 8.12 8.24 -0.69
C ASP A 415 9.16 8.02 -1.80
N LEU A 416 9.18 6.83 -2.39
CA LEU A 416 10.00 6.50 -3.56
C LEU A 416 9.36 7.11 -4.82
N ASP A 417 10.05 8.06 -5.46
CA ASP A 417 9.70 8.57 -6.79
C ASP A 417 10.59 7.95 -7.86
N ILE A 418 10.02 7.03 -8.65
CA ILE A 418 10.74 6.32 -9.71
C ILE A 418 11.34 7.23 -10.79
N ARG A 419 10.80 8.45 -10.95
CA ARG A 419 11.31 9.44 -11.93
C ARG A 419 12.64 10.03 -11.49
N GLN A 420 12.96 9.94 -10.20
CA GLN A 420 14.23 10.38 -9.65
C GLN A 420 15.32 9.32 -9.78
N LEU A 421 15.01 8.09 -10.23
CA LEU A 421 16.03 7.06 -10.47
C LEU A 421 16.75 7.29 -11.80
N ARG A 422 18.08 7.33 -11.73
CA ARG A 422 19.00 7.84 -12.76
C ARG A 422 19.55 6.74 -13.64
N THR A 423 19.77 5.56 -13.08
CA THR A 423 20.39 4.41 -13.72
C THR A 423 19.36 3.34 -14.08
N ASP A 424 19.67 2.53 -15.09
CA ASP A 424 18.83 1.40 -15.48
C ASP A 424 18.68 0.38 -14.35
N TYR A 425 19.75 0.10 -13.61
CA TYR A 425 19.70 -0.81 -12.46
C TYR A 425 18.92 -0.22 -11.28
N GLY A 426 19.03 1.08 -11.03
CA GLY A 426 18.16 1.77 -10.07
C GLY A 426 16.69 1.48 -10.35
N ARG A 427 16.26 1.57 -11.62
CA ARG A 427 14.88 1.29 -12.03
C ARG A 427 14.50 -0.20 -12.01
N LYS A 428 15.45 -1.10 -12.23
CA LYS A 428 15.19 -2.55 -12.19
C LYS A 428 15.07 -3.08 -10.76
N LEU A 429 15.72 -2.44 -9.78
CA LEU A 429 15.77 -2.90 -8.38
C LEU A 429 14.59 -2.46 -7.51
N LEU A 430 13.52 -1.90 -8.10
CA LEU A 430 12.33 -1.49 -7.34
C LEU A 430 11.73 -2.64 -6.51
N LEU A 431 11.72 -3.85 -7.06
CA LEU A 431 11.21 -5.05 -6.39
C LEU A 431 12.17 -5.49 -5.27
N VAL A 432 13.49 -5.57 -5.54
CA VAL A 432 14.53 -5.79 -4.52
C VAL A 432 14.39 -4.83 -3.34
N ALA A 433 14.28 -3.52 -3.59
CA ALA A 433 14.18 -2.51 -2.54
C ALA A 433 12.97 -2.76 -1.62
N ARG A 434 11.82 -3.14 -2.19
CA ARG A 434 10.64 -3.51 -1.40
C ARG A 434 10.84 -4.81 -0.64
N GLN A 435 11.45 -5.84 -1.23
CA GLN A 435 11.76 -7.10 -0.54
C GLN A 435 12.65 -6.87 0.67
N LEU A 436 13.73 -6.10 0.51
CA LEU A 436 14.65 -5.74 1.59
C LEU A 436 13.99 -4.91 2.70
N HIS A 437 12.98 -4.10 2.36
CA HIS A 437 12.22 -3.36 3.37
C HIS A 437 11.26 -4.26 4.15
N ASN A 438 10.60 -5.20 3.48
CA ASN A 438 9.66 -6.14 4.11
C ASN A 438 10.39 -7.16 5.00
N ASP A 439 11.52 -7.69 4.51
CA ASP A 439 12.34 -8.68 5.22
C ASP A 439 13.81 -8.49 4.79
N PHE A 440 14.56 -7.72 5.58
CA PHE A 440 15.97 -7.44 5.30
C PHE A 440 16.82 -8.71 5.31
N ASP A 441 16.49 -9.64 6.22
CA ASP A 441 17.26 -10.87 6.42
C ASP A 441 17.04 -11.88 5.28
N LEU A 442 16.02 -11.69 4.45
CA LEU A 442 15.78 -12.50 3.25
C LEU A 442 17.01 -12.56 2.34
N PHE A 443 17.79 -11.48 2.26
CA PHE A 443 19.04 -11.46 1.48
C PHE A 443 20.15 -12.35 2.06
N PHE A 444 20.11 -12.72 3.34
CA PHE A 444 21.16 -13.49 4.00
C PHE A 444 20.77 -14.95 4.25
N ARG A 445 19.49 -15.32 4.09
CA ARG A 445 19.03 -16.70 4.18
C ARG A 445 19.55 -17.53 2.99
N GLN A 446 20.33 -18.58 3.26
CA GLN A 446 20.67 -19.54 2.21
C GLN A 446 19.38 -20.13 1.63
N LYS A 447 19.27 -20.23 0.29
CA LYS A 447 18.26 -21.13 -0.30
C LYS A 447 18.73 -22.53 0.09
N GLU A 448 18.01 -23.19 1.00
CA GLU A 448 18.18 -24.62 1.29
C GLU A 448 18.01 -25.46 0.01
#